data_AF-A0A1V9EJD7-F1
#
_entry.id   AF-A0A1V9EJD7-F1
#
_cell.length_a   1.000
_cell.length_b   1.000
_cell.length_c   1.000
_cell.angle_alpha   90.00
_cell.angle_beta   90.00
_cell.angle_gamma   90.00
#
_symmetry.space_group_name_H-M   'P 1'
#
loop_
_entity.id
_entity.type
_entity.pdbx_description
1 polymer ?
#
loop_
_entity_poly.entity_id
_entity_poly.type
_entity_poly.pdbx_seq_one_letter_code
_entity_poly.pdbx_strand_id
1 'polypeptide(L)'
;MTEEDKIFNISFEADGTKYTGWVNPSDKFNDDGFPVSFHVVLNDASFGHVSHNNGEWTVNEDRPEGLIEKVGKAIEKKYAV
;
A
#
# COMPACT_ATOMS: atom_id res chain seq x y z
N MET A 1 6.32 7.98 18.33
CA MET A 1 5.53 8.03 17.08
C MET A 1 4.20 7.39 17.41
N THR A 2 3.14 8.19 17.45
CA THR A 2 1.76 7.68 17.56
C THR A 2 1.39 7.01 16.23
N GLU A 3 0.43 6.07 16.23
CA GLU A 3 0.02 5.32 15.02
C GLU A 3 -0.33 6.24 13.83
N GLU A 4 -0.84 7.44 14.11
CA GLU A 4 -1.18 8.47 13.10
C GLU A 4 0.05 9.07 12.38
N ASP A 5 1.24 9.07 13.00
CA ASP A 5 2.46 9.66 12.40
C ASP A 5 3.03 8.83 11.25
N LYS A 6 2.59 7.56 11.11
CA LYS A 6 3.10 6.62 10.09
C LYS A 6 2.27 6.63 8.82
N ILE A 7 1.08 7.21 8.85
CA ILE A 7 0.19 7.26 7.70
C ILE A 7 0.79 8.18 6.65
N PHE A 8 0.81 7.75 5.40
CA PHE A 8 1.28 8.57 4.29
C PHE A 8 0.33 8.51 3.11
N ASN A 9 0.29 9.61 2.36
CA ASN A 9 -0.53 9.71 1.17
C ASN A 9 0.16 9.04 -0.02
N ILE A 10 -0.63 8.40 -0.86
CA ILE A 10 -0.20 7.86 -2.16
C ILE A 10 -1.06 8.46 -3.27
N SER A 11 -0.46 8.65 -4.43
CA SER A 11 -1.18 9.00 -5.65
C SER A 11 -0.50 8.35 -6.85
N PHE A 12 -1.31 7.80 -7.75
CA PHE A 12 -0.87 7.20 -8.99
C PHE A 12 -1.99 7.20 -10.02
N GLU A 13 -1.66 6.89 -11.27
CA GLU A 13 -2.62 6.70 -12.34
C GLU A 13 -2.62 5.23 -12.79
N ALA A 14 -3.80 4.68 -13.00
CA ALA A 14 -4.01 3.36 -13.57
C ALA A 14 -5.23 3.40 -14.50
N ASP A 15 -5.07 2.91 -15.73
CA ASP A 15 -6.12 2.85 -16.75
C ASP A 15 -6.84 4.19 -16.98
N GLY A 16 -6.07 5.28 -17.04
CA GLY A 16 -6.58 6.64 -17.21
C GLY A 16 -7.35 7.21 -16.00
N THR A 17 -7.42 6.46 -14.90
CA THR A 17 -8.03 6.90 -13.65
C THR A 17 -6.95 7.33 -12.67
N LYS A 18 -7.09 8.54 -12.13
CA LYS A 18 -6.23 9.03 -11.05
C LYS A 18 -6.74 8.49 -9.71
N TYR A 19 -5.87 7.80 -9.00
CA TYR A 19 -6.11 7.35 -7.64
C TYR A 19 -5.36 8.24 -6.66
N THR A 20 -6.05 8.63 -5.59
CA THR A 20 -5.48 9.30 -4.43
C THR A 20 -5.92 8.58 -3.18
N GLY A 21 -5.04 8.46 -2.20
CA GLY A 21 -5.34 7.69 -1.02
C GLY A 21 -4.30 7.83 0.06
N TRP A 22 -4.47 7.02 1.09
CA TRP A 22 -3.54 6.94 2.20
C TRP A 22 -3.25 5.50 2.55
N VAL A 23 -2.08 5.31 3.15
CA VAL A 23 -1.55 4.01 3.54
C VAL A 23 -1.18 4.08 5.02
N ASN A 24 -1.66 3.12 5.79
CA ASN A 24 -1.25 2.91 7.18
C ASN A 24 -0.44 1.60 7.29
N PRO A 25 0.89 1.66 7.48
CA PRO A 25 1.72 0.47 7.64
C PRO A 25 1.47 -0.21 8.98
N SER A 26 1.53 -1.53 9.02
CA SER A 26 1.44 -2.28 10.28
C SER A 26 2.68 -2.09 11.15
N ASP A 27 2.51 -2.19 12.47
CA ASP A 27 3.63 -2.17 13.43
C ASP A 27 4.49 -3.45 13.43
N LYS A 28 4.08 -4.46 12.67
CA LYS A 28 4.86 -5.68 12.46
C LYS A 28 5.76 -5.49 11.25
N PHE A 29 7.04 -5.81 11.42
CA PHE A 29 8.06 -5.73 10.39
C PHE A 29 8.60 -7.13 10.08
N ASN A 30 9.01 -7.35 8.84
CA ASN A 30 9.76 -8.54 8.45
C ASN A 30 11.24 -8.41 8.89
N ASP A 31 12.03 -9.44 8.61
CA ASP A 31 13.45 -9.49 8.98
C ASP A 31 14.30 -8.39 8.31
N ASP A 32 13.81 -7.82 7.20
CA ASP A 32 14.45 -6.71 6.47
C ASP A 32 14.05 -5.32 7.02
N GLY A 33 13.22 -5.26 8.07
CA GLY A 33 12.74 -4.01 8.65
C GLY A 33 11.64 -3.32 7.82
N PHE A 34 10.98 -4.04 6.92
CA PHE A 34 9.85 -3.57 6.12
C PHE A 34 8.50 -4.00 6.74
N PRO A 35 7.47 -3.14 6.79
CA PRO A 35 6.17 -3.53 7.33
C PRO A 35 5.59 -4.75 6.61
N VAL A 36 5.07 -5.73 7.37
CA VAL A 36 4.53 -6.98 6.79
C VAL A 36 3.20 -6.76 6.06
N SER A 37 2.49 -5.68 6.39
CA SER A 37 1.21 -5.34 5.77
C SER A 37 0.90 -3.84 5.85
N PHE A 38 0.01 -3.39 4.98
CA PHE A 38 -0.38 -2.00 4.81
C PHE A 38 -1.90 -1.92 4.64
N HIS A 39 -2.60 -1.21 5.50
CA HIS A 39 -4.00 -0.86 5.24
C HIS A 39 -4.04 0.29 4.23
N VAL A 40 -4.77 0.11 3.13
CA VAL A 40 -4.84 1.07 2.03
C VAL A 40 -6.27 1.52 1.81
N VAL A 41 -6.45 2.83 1.64
CA VAL A 41 -7.70 3.46 1.22
C VAL A 41 -7.43 4.28 -0.03
N LEU A 42 -8.23 4.07 -1.09
CA LEU A 42 -8.15 4.77 -2.36
C LEU A 42 -9.49 5.44 -2.67
N ASN A 43 -9.47 6.71 -3.02
CA ASN A 43 -10.66 7.51 -3.36
C ASN A 43 -11.78 7.34 -2.31
N ASP A 44 -11.40 7.42 -1.04
CA ASP A 44 -12.27 7.25 0.14
C ASP A 44 -12.92 5.86 0.30
N ALA A 45 -12.53 4.88 -0.52
CA ALA A 45 -12.95 3.49 -0.42
C ALA A 45 -11.82 2.60 0.15
N SER A 46 -12.16 1.69 1.06
CA SER A 46 -11.20 0.72 1.57
C SER A 46 -10.73 -0.19 0.44
N PHE A 47 -9.44 -0.15 0.15
CA PHE A 47 -8.80 -1.02 -0.83
C PHE A 47 -8.46 -2.38 -0.20
N GLY A 48 -8.15 -2.41 1.09
CA GLY A 48 -7.85 -3.61 1.85
C GLY A 48 -6.45 -3.57 2.47
N HIS A 49 -6.01 -4.73 2.94
CA HIS A 49 -4.67 -4.93 3.49
C HIS A 49 -3.77 -5.52 2.42
N VAL A 50 -2.76 -4.74 2.05
CA VAL A 50 -1.77 -5.08 1.05
C VAL A 50 -0.52 -5.60 1.76
N SER A 51 0.03 -6.71 1.29
CA SER A 51 1.26 -7.32 1.81
C SER A 51 2.23 -7.64 0.69
N HIS A 52 3.53 -7.56 0.97
CA HIS A 52 4.57 -7.95 0.02
C HIS A 52 5.17 -9.29 0.44
N ASN A 53 4.94 -10.33 -0.36
CA ASN A 53 5.42 -11.69 -0.09
C ASN A 53 6.18 -12.21 -1.32
N ASN A 54 7.43 -12.64 -1.14
CA ASN A 54 8.25 -13.26 -2.19
C ASN A 54 8.38 -12.44 -3.50
N GLY A 55 8.39 -11.10 -3.40
CA GLY A 55 8.49 -10.23 -4.58
C GLY A 55 7.15 -9.91 -5.24
N GLU A 56 6.03 -10.39 -4.68
CA GLU A 56 4.69 -10.13 -5.18
C GLU A 56 3.85 -9.36 -4.16
N TRP A 57 3.09 -8.39 -4.67
CA TRP A 57 2.12 -7.65 -3.88
C TRP A 57 0.78 -8.37 -3.92
N THR A 58 0.26 -8.70 -2.75
CA THR A 58 -1.05 -9.34 -2.59
C THR A 58 -1.96 -8.45 -1.76
N VAL A 59 -3.27 -8.58 -1.96
CA VAL A 59 -4.29 -7.93 -1.12
C VAL A 59 -5.31 -8.98 -0.68
N ASN A 60 -5.91 -8.78 0.47
CA ASN A 60 -6.89 -9.70 1.05
C ASN A 60 -8.29 -9.65 0.37
N GLU A 61 -8.49 -8.78 -0.61
CA GLU A 61 -9.76 -8.53 -1.29
C GLU A 61 -9.63 -8.81 -2.80
N ASP A 62 -10.72 -9.18 -3.48
CA ASP A 62 -10.68 -9.24 -4.94
C ASP A 62 -10.59 -7.81 -5.52
N ARG A 63 -9.50 -7.54 -6.24
CA ARG A 63 -9.21 -6.25 -6.86
C ARG A 63 -8.87 -6.41 -8.33
N PRO A 64 -9.14 -5.37 -9.16
CA PRO A 64 -8.72 -5.37 -10.55
C PRO A 64 -7.24 -5.72 -10.70
N GLU A 65 -6.95 -6.54 -11.71
CA GLU A 65 -5.59 -6.96 -12.04
C GLU A 65 -4.69 -5.74 -12.29
N GLY A 66 -3.46 -5.78 -11.78
CA GLY A 66 -2.50 -4.68 -11.90
C GLY A 66 -2.71 -3.51 -10.94
N LEU A 67 -3.90 -3.31 -10.36
CA LEU A 67 -4.12 -2.23 -9.37
C LEU A 67 -3.32 -2.47 -8.08
N ILE A 68 -3.20 -3.73 -7.66
CA ILE A 68 -2.40 -4.14 -6.51
C ILE A 68 -0.92 -3.79 -6.71
N GLU A 69 -0.38 -4.06 -7.90
CA GLU A 69 1.01 -3.70 -8.20
C GLU A 69 1.23 -2.19 -8.21
N LYS A 70 0.27 -1.40 -8.69
CA LYS A 70 0.39 0.07 -8.72
C LYS A 70 0.41 0.63 -7.30
N VAL A 71 -0.41 0.08 -6.41
CA VAL A 71 -0.39 0.39 -4.98
C VAL A 71 0.97 -0.01 -4.37
N GLY A 72 1.43 -1.23 -4.62
CA GLY A 72 2.73 -1.72 -4.16
C GLY A 72 3.88 -0.81 -4.57
N LYS A 73 3.97 -0.45 -5.86
CA LYS A 73 4.97 0.49 -6.39
C LYS A 73 4.87 1.88 -5.75
N ALA A 74 3.67 2.36 -5.44
CA ALA A 74 3.50 3.64 -4.74
C ALA A 74 3.98 3.57 -3.29
N ILE A 75 3.79 2.43 -2.61
CA ILE A 75 4.33 2.16 -1.28
C ILE A 75 5.86 2.07 -1.34
N GLU A 76 6.43 1.29 -2.24
CA GLU A 76 7.90 1.15 -2.39
C GLU A 76 8.59 2.50 -2.58
N LYS A 77 8.02 3.40 -3.39
CA LYS A 77 8.55 4.76 -3.57
C LYS A 77 8.67 5.57 -2.28
N LYS A 78 7.85 5.28 -1.26
CA LYS A 78 7.95 5.93 0.06
C LYS A 78 9.12 5.40 0.88
N TYR A 79 9.48 4.13 0.69
CA TYR A 79 10.53 3.43 1.45
C TYR A 79 11.87 3.34 0.71
N ALA A 80 11.89 3.61 -0.59
CA ALA A 80 13.10 3.80 -1.36
C ALA A 80 13.80 5.09 -0.87
N VAL A 81 14.82 4.91 -0.01
CA VAL A 81 15.74 5.96 0.45
C VAL A 81 16.81 6.20 -0.60
#